data_AF-A0A542S5W6-F1
#
_entry.id   AF-A0A542S5W6-F1
#
_cell.length_a   1.000
_cell.length_b   1.000
_cell.length_c   1.000
_cell.angle_alpha   90.00
_cell.angle_beta   90.00
_cell.angle_gamma   90.00
#
_symmetry.space_group_name_H-M   'P 1'
#
loop_
_entity.id
_entity.type
_entity.pdbx_description
1 polymer ?
#
loop_
_entity_poly.entity_id
_entity_poly.type
_entity_poly.pdbx_seq_one_letter_code
_entity_poly.pdbx_strand_id
1 'polypeptide(L)'
;MQLRYVFTELRTGLRRNLSMHLAVILTLFVSLSLAGIGILVQREATVARDSLGDELKILVNLCTDDDPSHSPNCASGEVTADQQQRIEKEIKDNDEVRSFAYQSKEEGFEKAKETLPESSYSGPDPIVTAEGWPAAYWVTLKTPERADGIISALEGLDGVSGIKDQRKALGQIFGIMTVLKYGSWIGAGFLLFAALLQVTNTIRLAALARRREIAIMRLVGASTLYIALPFLLESLVAAIVGVALAAGVLAAFQHWGVDQALSDHVSFLPWVDWGDYTHALFGLFPPGIVLLGPALTLIPTLLLTRKYVKV
;
A
#
# COMPACT_ATOMS: atom_id res chain seq x y z
N MET A 1 25.10 12.26 39.78
CA MET A 1 24.35 11.44 40.78
C MET A 1 22.88 11.21 40.43
N GLN A 2 22.16 12.14 39.77
CA GLN A 2 20.72 11.97 39.47
C GLN A 2 20.38 10.92 38.39
N LEU A 3 21.17 10.79 37.31
CA LEU A 3 20.92 9.79 36.24
C LEU A 3 20.99 8.34 36.74
N ARG A 4 21.97 8.01 37.58
CA ARG A 4 22.15 6.65 38.12
C ARG A 4 20.99 6.26 39.04
N TYR A 5 20.45 7.22 39.80
CA TYR A 5 19.25 7.02 40.61
C TYR A 5 18.02 6.73 39.73
N VAL A 6 17.77 7.56 38.71
CA VAL A 6 16.68 7.36 37.75
C VAL A 6 16.75 6.00 37.06
N PHE A 7 17.91 5.58 36.56
CA PHE A 7 18.07 4.27 35.92
C PHE A 7 17.86 3.08 36.87
N THR A 8 18.31 3.20 38.12
CA THR A 8 18.17 2.12 39.11
C THR A 8 16.70 1.97 39.52
N GLU A 9 15.98 3.09 39.65
CA GLU A 9 14.56 3.13 40.00
C GLU A 9 13.68 2.64 38.84
N LEU A 10 14.02 2.98 37.59
CA LEU A 10 13.41 2.41 36.40
C LEU A 10 13.57 0.88 36.33
N ARG A 11 14.79 0.37 36.54
CA ARG A 11 15.05 -1.07 36.52
C ARG A 11 14.26 -1.81 37.60
N THR A 12 14.13 -1.21 38.77
CA THR A 12 13.39 -1.79 39.90
C THR A 12 11.89 -1.74 39.65
N GLY A 13 11.39 -0.63 39.07
CA GLY A 13 10.01 -0.48 38.62
C GLY A 13 9.61 -1.49 37.55
N LEU A 14 10.43 -1.65 36.50
CA LEU A 14 10.20 -2.62 35.43
C LEU A 14 10.15 -4.07 35.95
N ARG A 15 11.06 -4.44 36.87
CA ARG A 15 11.06 -5.80 37.43
C ARG A 15 9.84 -6.08 38.31
N ARG A 16 9.37 -5.09 39.07
CA ARG A 16 8.26 -5.27 40.00
C ARG A 16 6.89 -5.37 39.29
N ASN A 17 6.75 -4.70 38.15
CA ASN A 17 5.53 -4.67 37.33
C ASN A 17 5.74 -5.28 35.93
N LEU A 18 6.59 -6.31 35.85
CA LEU A 18 7.05 -6.87 34.56
C LEU A 18 5.89 -7.32 33.67
N SER A 19 4.85 -7.94 34.24
CA SER A 19 3.68 -8.43 33.51
C SER A 19 2.93 -7.30 32.81
N MET A 20 2.75 -6.15 33.47
CA MET A 20 2.05 -5.00 32.87
C MET A 20 2.86 -4.35 31.76
N HIS A 21 4.18 -4.23 31.93
CA HIS A 21 5.04 -3.69 30.86
C HIS A 21 5.15 -4.65 29.68
N LEU A 22 5.27 -5.96 29.92
CA LEU A 22 5.24 -6.98 28.87
C LEU A 22 3.95 -6.92 28.06
N ALA A 23 2.79 -6.78 28.73
CA ALA A 23 1.52 -6.65 28.05
C ALA A 23 1.50 -5.43 27.12
N VAL A 24 1.99 -4.26 27.59
CA VAL A 24 2.04 -3.03 26.77
C VAL A 24 2.98 -3.20 25.59
N ILE A 25 4.18 -3.75 25.82
CA ILE A 25 5.17 -4.03 24.77
C ILE A 25 4.57 -4.97 23.72
N LEU A 26 3.92 -6.05 24.14
CA LEU A 26 3.31 -7.02 23.22
C LEU A 26 2.21 -6.39 22.38
N THR A 27 1.29 -5.65 22.99
CA THR A 27 0.23 -4.97 22.24
C THR A 27 0.79 -3.94 21.27
N LEU A 28 1.79 -3.15 21.69
CA LEU A 28 2.41 -2.16 20.83
C LEU A 28 3.15 -2.81 19.67
N PHE A 29 3.92 -3.87 19.94
CA PHE A 29 4.60 -4.69 18.95
C PHE A 29 3.63 -5.18 17.88
N VAL A 30 2.55 -5.88 18.26
CA VAL A 30 1.58 -6.43 17.30
C VAL A 30 0.91 -5.32 16.50
N SER A 31 0.54 -4.21 17.15
CA SER A 31 -0.10 -3.07 16.48
C SER A 31 0.83 -2.41 15.46
N LEU A 32 2.09 -2.17 15.83
CA LEU A 32 3.08 -1.55 14.96
C LEU A 32 3.52 -2.49 13.83
N SER A 33 3.63 -3.79 14.07
CA SER A 33 3.89 -4.77 13.02
C SER A 33 2.77 -4.77 11.98
N LEU A 34 1.51 -4.79 12.40
CA LEU A 34 0.37 -4.72 11.47
C LEU A 34 0.30 -3.40 10.72
N ALA A 35 0.57 -2.28 11.39
CA ALA A 35 0.65 -0.98 10.73
C ALA A 35 1.79 -0.94 9.69
N GLY A 36 2.98 -1.43 10.04
CA GLY A 36 4.13 -1.50 9.15
C GLY A 36 3.90 -2.40 7.94
N ILE A 37 3.32 -3.58 8.14
CA ILE A 37 2.92 -4.49 7.04
C ILE A 37 1.90 -3.79 6.15
N GLY A 38 0.90 -3.10 6.72
CA GLY A 38 -0.07 -2.33 5.96
C GLY A 38 0.57 -1.24 5.10
N ILE A 39 1.58 -0.53 5.62
CA ILE A 39 2.36 0.47 4.86
C ILE A 39 3.15 -0.20 3.74
N LEU A 40 3.83 -1.33 3.99
CA LEU A 40 4.58 -2.06 2.97
C LEU A 40 3.68 -2.61 1.86
N VAL A 41 2.56 -3.23 2.21
CA VAL A 41 1.57 -3.73 1.23
C VAL A 41 1.01 -2.58 0.39
N GLN A 42 0.80 -1.40 1.00
CA GLN A 42 0.38 -0.23 0.26
C GLN A 42 1.47 0.28 -0.70
N ARG A 43 2.74 0.23 -0.29
CA ARG A 43 3.88 0.59 -1.13
C ARG A 43 4.05 -0.37 -2.30
N GLU A 44 3.95 -1.67 -2.04
CA GLU A 44 3.93 -2.71 -3.07
C GLU A 44 2.84 -2.44 -4.09
N ALA A 45 1.61 -2.18 -3.64
CA ALA A 45 0.51 -1.88 -4.53
C ALA A 45 0.74 -0.62 -5.37
N THR A 46 1.45 0.40 -4.86
CA THR A 46 1.79 1.59 -5.64
C THR A 46 2.91 1.33 -6.64
N VAL A 47 3.98 0.64 -6.24
CA VAL A 47 5.12 0.33 -7.10
C VAL A 47 4.70 -0.61 -8.23
N ALA A 48 3.95 -1.66 -7.90
CA ALA A 48 3.36 -2.57 -8.88
C ALA A 48 2.44 -1.81 -9.84
N ARG A 49 1.66 -0.82 -9.38
CA ARG A 49 0.81 0.00 -10.25
C ARG A 49 1.59 0.97 -11.13
N ASP A 50 2.68 1.55 -10.66
CA ASP A 50 3.45 2.49 -11.47
C ASP A 50 4.23 1.74 -12.55
N SER A 51 4.78 0.56 -12.23
CA SER A 51 5.49 -0.27 -13.20
C SER A 51 4.56 -1.02 -14.14
N LEU A 52 3.49 -1.64 -13.63
CA LEU A 52 2.53 -2.31 -14.49
C LEU A 52 1.60 -1.32 -15.18
N GLY A 53 1.27 -0.17 -14.59
CA GLY A 53 0.32 0.79 -15.17
C GLY A 53 0.75 1.35 -16.52
N ASP A 54 2.06 1.41 -16.77
CA ASP A 54 2.60 1.78 -18.08
C ASP A 54 2.48 0.63 -19.12
N GLU A 55 2.37 -0.62 -18.66
CA GLU A 55 2.13 -1.81 -19.50
C GLU A 55 0.64 -2.19 -19.60
N LEU A 56 -0.17 -1.86 -18.58
CA LEU A 56 -1.61 -2.12 -18.48
C LEU A 56 -2.40 -1.12 -19.31
N LYS A 57 -2.21 -1.22 -20.61
CA LYS A 57 -2.87 -0.42 -21.62
C LYS A 57 -4.17 -1.10 -22.03
N ILE A 58 -5.17 -0.28 -22.35
CA ILE A 58 -6.37 -0.74 -23.04
C ILE A 58 -6.03 -0.80 -24.52
N LEU A 59 -6.28 -1.96 -25.13
CA LEU A 59 -6.11 -2.15 -26.55
C LEU A 59 -7.46 -1.94 -27.25
N VAL A 60 -7.55 -0.87 -28.03
CA VAL A 60 -8.72 -0.54 -28.85
C VAL A 60 -8.42 -0.96 -30.28
N ASN A 61 -8.99 -2.08 -30.73
CA ASN A 61 -8.82 -2.55 -32.10
C ASN A 61 -9.73 -1.78 -33.04
N LEU A 62 -9.20 -1.39 -34.18
CA LEU A 62 -9.93 -0.75 -35.26
C LEU A 62 -10.44 -1.80 -36.24
N CYS A 63 -11.51 -1.44 -36.97
CA CYS A 63 -12.12 -2.31 -37.97
C CYS A 63 -11.16 -2.67 -39.10
N THR A 64 -11.21 -3.92 -39.54
CA THR A 64 -10.53 -4.44 -40.73
C THR A 64 -11.55 -4.87 -41.79
N ASP A 65 -11.09 -5.07 -43.04
CA ASP A 65 -11.98 -5.50 -44.13
C ASP A 65 -12.64 -6.87 -43.90
N ASP A 66 -11.96 -7.75 -43.17
CA ASP A 66 -12.45 -9.10 -42.83
C ASP A 66 -12.39 -9.30 -41.30
N ASP A 67 -13.12 -8.44 -40.59
CA ASP A 67 -13.06 -8.36 -39.13
C ASP A 67 -13.66 -9.61 -38.43
N PRO A 68 -12.83 -10.40 -37.71
CA PRO A 68 -13.30 -11.61 -37.05
C PRO A 68 -14.18 -11.35 -35.82
N SER A 69 -14.25 -10.11 -35.33
CA SER A 69 -15.10 -9.73 -34.19
C SER A 69 -16.59 -9.67 -34.53
N HIS A 70 -16.94 -9.58 -35.82
CA HIS A 70 -18.30 -9.36 -36.31
C HIS A 70 -19.02 -8.18 -35.61
N SER A 71 -18.27 -7.15 -35.21
CA SER A 71 -18.81 -5.96 -34.57
C SER A 71 -19.75 -5.20 -35.51
N PRO A 72 -20.94 -4.75 -35.05
CA PRO A 72 -21.85 -3.94 -35.86
C PRO A 72 -21.22 -2.61 -36.30
N ASN A 73 -20.21 -2.14 -35.57
CA ASN A 73 -19.49 -0.90 -35.85
C ASN A 73 -18.48 -1.02 -37.02
N CYS A 74 -18.28 -2.24 -37.54
CA CYS A 74 -17.36 -2.55 -38.65
C CYS A 74 -18.08 -2.95 -39.94
N ALA A 75 -19.40 -2.74 -40.02
CA ALA A 75 -20.18 -3.08 -41.21
C ALA A 75 -19.74 -2.33 -42.48
N SER A 76 -19.05 -1.20 -42.32
CA SER A 76 -18.51 -0.38 -43.42
C SER A 76 -17.13 -0.82 -43.93
N GLY A 77 -16.53 -1.89 -43.39
CA GLY A 77 -15.20 -2.36 -43.73
C GLY A 77 -14.09 -1.68 -42.92
N GLU A 78 -12.88 -1.63 -43.48
CA GLU A 78 -11.72 -1.00 -42.83
C GLU A 78 -11.97 0.43 -42.36
N VAL A 79 -11.35 0.79 -41.23
CA VAL A 79 -11.49 2.11 -40.61
C VAL A 79 -11.09 3.24 -41.58
N THR A 80 -11.97 4.23 -41.73
CA THR A 80 -11.71 5.43 -42.56
C THR A 80 -10.91 6.47 -41.78
N ALA A 81 -10.20 7.36 -42.50
CA ALA A 81 -9.47 8.47 -41.87
C ALA A 81 -10.36 9.37 -41.00
N ASP A 82 -11.61 9.60 -41.42
CA ASP A 82 -12.57 10.40 -40.64
C ASP A 82 -13.03 9.69 -39.36
N GLN A 83 -13.22 8.36 -39.41
CA GLN A 83 -13.55 7.55 -38.22
C GLN A 83 -12.36 7.53 -37.25
N GLN A 84 -11.15 7.31 -37.78
CA GLN A 84 -9.93 7.31 -36.99
C GLN A 84 -9.74 8.64 -36.25
N GLN A 85 -9.94 9.78 -36.94
CA GLN A 85 -9.79 11.09 -36.34
C GLN A 85 -10.84 11.37 -35.24
N ARG A 86 -12.06 10.84 -35.38
CA ARG A 86 -13.09 10.92 -34.33
C ARG A 86 -12.71 10.09 -33.09
N ILE A 87 -12.24 8.85 -33.30
CA ILE A 87 -11.79 7.97 -32.21
C ILE A 87 -10.62 8.61 -31.47
N GLU A 88 -9.64 9.15 -32.20
CA GLU A 88 -8.48 9.81 -31.60
C GLU A 88 -8.88 11.05 -30.78
N LYS A 89 -9.84 11.83 -31.29
CA LYS A 89 -10.38 12.97 -30.54
C LYS A 89 -11.06 12.53 -29.24
N GLU A 90 -11.88 11.49 -29.29
CA GLU A 90 -12.58 10.98 -28.09
C GLU A 90 -11.59 10.46 -27.04
N ILE A 91 -10.53 9.75 -27.48
CA ILE A 91 -9.45 9.30 -26.58
C ILE A 91 -8.74 10.49 -25.94
N LYS A 92 -8.45 11.54 -26.73
CA LYS A 92 -7.70 12.72 -26.28
C LYS A 92 -8.49 13.62 -25.34
N ASP A 93 -9.80 13.77 -25.59
CA ASP A 93 -10.68 14.63 -24.81
C ASP A 93 -11.14 13.97 -23.50
N ASN A 94 -10.85 12.67 -23.31
CA ASN A 94 -11.26 11.93 -22.12
C ASN A 94 -10.31 12.15 -20.92
N ASP A 95 -10.90 12.54 -19.78
CA ASP A 95 -10.17 12.83 -18.55
C ASP A 95 -9.49 11.61 -17.91
N GLU A 96 -9.90 10.39 -18.23
CA GLU A 96 -9.31 9.15 -17.69
C GLU A 96 -8.01 8.77 -18.41
N VAL A 97 -7.73 9.34 -19.58
CA VAL A 97 -6.58 8.99 -20.43
C VAL A 97 -5.34 9.80 -20.03
N ARG A 98 -4.23 9.10 -19.79
CA ARG A 98 -2.90 9.69 -19.53
C ARG A 98 -2.16 9.95 -20.85
N SER A 99 -2.15 8.94 -21.72
CA SER A 99 -1.51 8.97 -23.03
C SER A 99 -2.10 7.88 -23.92
N PHE A 100 -1.88 7.98 -25.23
CA PHE A 100 -2.23 6.93 -26.19
C PHE A 100 -1.15 6.81 -27.25
N ALA A 101 -1.02 5.62 -27.83
CA ALA A 101 -0.12 5.34 -28.94
C ALA A 101 -0.86 4.58 -30.05
N TYR A 102 -0.70 5.02 -31.29
CA TYR A 102 -1.20 4.30 -32.45
C TYR A 102 -0.21 3.21 -32.86
N GLN A 103 -0.73 2.03 -33.19
CA GLN A 103 0.02 0.90 -33.74
C GLN A 103 -0.58 0.52 -35.10
N SER A 104 0.28 0.40 -36.12
CA SER A 104 -0.16 -0.05 -37.45
C SER A 104 -0.41 -1.56 -37.47
N LYS A 105 -1.10 -2.03 -38.52
CA LYS A 105 -1.37 -3.46 -38.73
C LYS A 105 -0.08 -4.28 -38.77
N GLU A 106 0.91 -3.78 -39.50
CA GLU A 106 2.22 -4.42 -39.70
C GLU A 106 3.01 -4.46 -38.39
N GLU A 107 3.05 -3.35 -37.65
CA GLU A 107 3.75 -3.30 -36.36
C GLU A 107 3.08 -4.22 -35.33
N GLY A 108 1.75 -4.30 -35.33
CA GLY A 108 0.97 -5.23 -34.51
C GLY A 108 1.28 -6.69 -34.85
N PHE A 109 1.29 -7.02 -36.14
CA PHE A 109 1.56 -8.37 -36.62
C PHE A 109 2.98 -8.83 -36.32
N GLU A 110 4.00 -7.98 -36.51
CA GLU A 110 5.38 -8.33 -36.18
C GLU A 110 5.56 -8.61 -34.68
N LYS A 111 4.99 -7.78 -33.79
CA LYS A 111 5.01 -8.06 -32.34
C LYS A 111 4.24 -9.33 -31.99
N ALA A 112 3.16 -9.64 -32.70
CA ALA A 112 2.40 -10.86 -32.47
C ALA A 112 3.22 -12.13 -32.78
N LYS A 113 4.10 -12.09 -33.79
CA LYS A 113 4.99 -13.21 -34.13
C LYS A 113 5.98 -13.57 -33.02
N GLU A 114 6.35 -12.62 -32.16
CA GLU A 114 7.26 -12.88 -31.03
C GLU A 114 6.63 -13.79 -29.96
N THR A 115 5.30 -13.79 -29.87
CA THR A 115 4.56 -14.52 -28.82
C THR A 115 3.77 -15.70 -29.37
N LEU A 116 3.34 -15.64 -30.63
CA LEU A 116 2.56 -16.70 -31.26
C LEU A 116 3.46 -17.84 -31.75
N PRO A 117 2.98 -19.10 -31.69
CA PRO A 117 3.68 -20.22 -32.34
C PRO A 117 3.78 -19.98 -33.85
N GLU A 118 4.91 -20.34 -34.46
CA GLU A 118 5.18 -20.15 -35.89
C GLU A 118 4.08 -20.72 -36.80
N SER A 119 3.48 -21.84 -36.40
CA SER A 119 2.35 -22.47 -37.10
C SER A 119 1.09 -21.61 -37.18
N SER A 120 0.99 -20.53 -36.42
CA SER A 120 -0.17 -19.62 -36.41
C SER A 120 -0.09 -18.57 -37.52
N TYR A 121 1.12 -18.24 -38.00
CA TYR A 121 1.35 -17.17 -38.97
C TYR A 121 2.18 -17.61 -40.19
N SER A 122 2.68 -18.85 -40.22
CA SER A 122 3.46 -19.43 -41.32
C SER A 122 2.85 -20.76 -41.76
N GLY A 123 2.68 -20.95 -43.08
CA GLY A 123 2.10 -22.16 -43.68
C GLY A 123 1.23 -21.87 -44.90
N PRO A 124 0.66 -22.93 -45.54
CA PRO A 124 -0.22 -22.78 -46.69
C PRO A 124 -1.60 -22.19 -46.36
N ASP A 125 -1.99 -22.18 -45.08
CA ASP A 125 -3.24 -21.58 -44.58
C ASP A 125 -3.00 -20.95 -43.19
N PRO A 126 -2.38 -19.75 -43.14
CA PRO A 126 -2.03 -19.09 -41.88
C PRO A 126 -3.30 -18.56 -41.19
N ILE A 127 -3.44 -18.88 -39.90
CA ILE A 127 -4.56 -18.42 -39.06
C ILE A 127 -4.52 -16.89 -38.87
N VAL A 128 -3.32 -16.30 -38.91
CA VAL A 128 -3.08 -14.88 -38.70
C VAL A 128 -2.24 -14.32 -39.83
N THR A 129 -2.74 -13.28 -40.51
CA THR A 129 -2.04 -12.55 -41.57
C THR A 129 -1.87 -11.07 -41.19
N ALA A 130 -0.91 -10.38 -41.83
CA ALA A 130 -0.72 -8.94 -41.62
C ALA A 130 -1.96 -8.12 -42.05
N GLU A 131 -2.60 -8.52 -43.15
CA GLU A 131 -3.78 -7.85 -43.70
C GLU A 131 -5.02 -8.03 -42.80
N GLY A 132 -5.16 -9.21 -42.19
CA GLY A 132 -6.21 -9.51 -41.21
C GLY A 132 -5.94 -8.97 -39.80
N TRP A 133 -4.77 -8.38 -39.55
CA TRP A 133 -4.43 -7.83 -38.25
C TRP A 133 -5.01 -6.41 -38.07
N PRO A 134 -5.71 -6.11 -36.97
CA PRO A 134 -6.27 -4.79 -36.76
C PRO A 134 -5.18 -3.77 -36.43
N ALA A 135 -5.30 -2.57 -37.00
CA ALA A 135 -4.65 -1.40 -36.44
C ALA A 135 -5.27 -1.10 -35.07
N ALA A 136 -4.50 -0.52 -34.15
CA ALA A 136 -5.00 -0.35 -32.79
C ALA A 136 -4.45 0.87 -32.09
N TYR A 137 -5.23 1.36 -31.12
CA TYR A 137 -4.77 2.35 -30.15
C TYR A 137 -4.49 1.67 -28.81
N TRP A 138 -3.29 1.91 -28.29
CA TRP A 138 -2.86 1.53 -26.95
C TRP A 138 -3.08 2.72 -26.03
N VAL A 139 -4.13 2.64 -25.20
CA VAL A 139 -4.55 3.74 -24.32
C VAL A 139 -4.05 3.47 -22.90
N THR A 140 -3.22 4.37 -22.37
CA THR A 140 -2.74 4.35 -20.99
C THR A 140 -3.61 5.25 -20.13
N LEU A 141 -4.09 4.75 -19.00
CA LEU A 141 -5.00 5.47 -18.11
C LEU A 141 -4.26 6.24 -17.02
N LYS A 142 -4.87 7.32 -16.53
CA LYS A 142 -4.39 8.01 -15.32
C LYS A 142 -4.52 7.12 -14.09
N THR A 143 -5.66 6.42 -13.98
CA THR A 143 -5.96 5.49 -12.88
C THR A 143 -6.35 4.13 -13.47
N PRO A 144 -5.49 3.10 -13.34
CA PRO A 144 -5.74 1.80 -13.94
C PRO A 144 -7.06 1.14 -13.52
N GLU A 145 -7.69 1.54 -12.41
CA GLU A 145 -8.97 0.96 -11.97
C GLU A 145 -10.19 1.60 -12.63
N ARG A 146 -10.04 2.74 -13.31
CA ARG A 146 -11.14 3.49 -13.92
C ARG A 146 -10.96 3.54 -15.41
N ALA A 147 -11.69 2.68 -16.13
CA ALA A 147 -11.87 2.89 -17.57
C ALA A 147 -13.25 2.58 -18.09
N ASP A 148 -14.21 2.29 -17.22
CA ASP A 148 -15.58 2.06 -17.68
C ASP A 148 -16.09 3.28 -18.47
N GLY A 149 -15.62 4.48 -18.12
CA GLY A 149 -15.90 5.72 -18.84
C GLY A 149 -15.35 5.72 -20.27
N ILE A 150 -14.04 5.56 -20.46
CA ILE A 150 -13.44 5.53 -21.80
C ILE A 150 -13.87 4.30 -22.61
N ILE A 151 -14.03 3.13 -21.99
CA ILE A 151 -14.51 1.92 -22.68
C ILE A 151 -15.91 2.18 -23.23
N SER A 152 -16.84 2.67 -22.40
CA SER A 152 -18.22 2.96 -22.83
C SER A 152 -18.28 4.05 -23.90
N ALA A 153 -17.38 5.03 -23.85
CA ALA A 153 -17.31 6.10 -24.86
C ALA A 153 -16.85 5.58 -26.24
N LEU A 154 -15.96 4.59 -26.27
CA LEU A 154 -15.38 4.06 -27.50
C LEU A 154 -16.12 2.85 -28.07
N GLU A 155 -16.78 2.04 -27.23
CA GLU A 155 -17.43 0.79 -27.64
C GLU A 155 -18.58 1.00 -28.63
N GLY A 156 -19.18 2.19 -28.66
CA GLY A 156 -20.24 2.57 -29.58
C GLY A 156 -19.80 3.35 -30.83
N LEU A 157 -18.51 3.57 -31.04
CA LEU A 157 -18.03 4.36 -32.18
C LEU A 157 -17.82 3.50 -33.43
N ASP A 158 -18.31 4.01 -34.57
CA ASP A 158 -18.02 3.45 -35.89
C ASP A 158 -16.51 3.44 -36.14
N GLY A 159 -15.98 2.30 -36.58
CA GLY A 159 -14.54 2.10 -36.77
C GLY A 159 -13.83 1.41 -35.59
N VAL A 160 -14.51 1.16 -34.46
CA VAL A 160 -13.99 0.36 -33.34
C VAL A 160 -14.51 -1.08 -33.43
N SER A 161 -13.58 -2.01 -33.65
CA SER A 161 -13.82 -3.45 -33.73
C SER A 161 -14.10 -4.05 -32.37
N GLY A 162 -13.26 -3.74 -31.39
CA GLY A 162 -13.42 -4.26 -30.04
C GLY A 162 -12.34 -3.76 -29.09
N ILE A 163 -12.69 -3.71 -27.81
CA ILE A 163 -11.83 -3.20 -26.76
C ILE A 163 -11.40 -4.37 -25.88
N LYS A 164 -10.09 -4.65 -25.85
CA LYS A 164 -9.51 -5.67 -24.99
C LYS A 164 -9.04 -5.02 -23.69
N ASP A 165 -9.81 -5.25 -22.64
CA ASP A 165 -9.45 -4.85 -21.27
C ASP A 165 -8.66 -5.97 -20.58
N GLN A 166 -7.33 -5.89 -20.65
CA GLN A 166 -6.43 -6.85 -20.01
C GLN A 166 -6.48 -6.78 -18.47
N ARG A 167 -7.08 -5.72 -17.90
CA ARG A 167 -7.18 -5.56 -16.45
C ARG A 167 -8.24 -6.46 -15.84
N LYS A 168 -9.24 -6.94 -16.58
CA LYS A 168 -10.25 -7.87 -16.04
C LYS A 168 -9.62 -9.12 -15.43
N ALA A 169 -8.52 -9.61 -16.00
CA ALA A 169 -7.76 -10.74 -15.45
C ALA A 169 -7.04 -10.38 -14.14
N LEU A 170 -6.61 -9.13 -13.97
CA LEU A 170 -5.90 -8.64 -12.78
C LEU A 170 -6.82 -8.02 -11.72
N GLY A 171 -8.08 -7.72 -12.07
CA GLY A 171 -9.05 -7.10 -11.17
C GLY A 171 -9.28 -7.91 -9.89
N GLN A 172 -9.23 -9.24 -9.97
CA GLN A 172 -9.31 -10.11 -8.80
C GLN A 172 -8.09 -9.93 -7.87
N ILE A 173 -6.88 -9.79 -8.42
CA ILE A 173 -5.64 -9.58 -7.66
C ILE A 173 -5.67 -8.21 -6.98
N PHE A 174 -6.00 -7.15 -7.73
CA PHE A 174 -6.13 -5.80 -7.17
C PHE A 174 -7.25 -5.71 -6.12
N GLY A 175 -8.34 -6.46 -6.29
CA GLY A 175 -9.41 -6.58 -5.29
C GLY A 175 -8.91 -7.18 -3.98
N ILE A 176 -8.18 -8.30 -4.04
CA ILE A 176 -7.59 -8.95 -2.86
C ILE A 176 -6.59 -8.00 -2.17
N MET A 177 -5.70 -7.36 -2.93
CA MET A 177 -4.76 -6.37 -2.39
C MET A 177 -5.48 -5.21 -1.69
N THR A 178 -6.60 -4.75 -2.25
CA THR A 178 -7.42 -3.69 -1.67
C THR A 178 -8.03 -4.12 -0.34
N VAL A 179 -8.58 -5.33 -0.26
CA VAL A 179 -9.12 -5.89 0.98
C VAL A 179 -8.03 -6.06 2.03
N LEU A 180 -6.85 -6.60 1.66
CA LEU A 180 -5.72 -6.74 2.56
C LEU A 180 -5.21 -5.39 3.08
N LYS A 181 -5.14 -4.38 2.21
CA LYS A 181 -4.77 -3.01 2.57
C LYS A 181 -5.72 -2.46 3.63
N TYR A 182 -7.01 -2.45 3.35
CA TYR A 182 -8.00 -1.90 4.31
C TYR A 182 -8.10 -2.74 5.58
N GLY A 183 -8.02 -4.07 5.46
CA GLY A 183 -8.00 -4.99 6.60
C GLY A 183 -6.83 -4.71 7.55
N SER A 184 -5.62 -4.53 7.02
CA SER A 184 -4.44 -4.16 7.81
C SER A 184 -4.59 -2.80 8.48
N TRP A 185 -5.09 -1.78 7.77
CA TRP A 185 -5.31 -0.45 8.36
C TRP A 185 -6.37 -0.45 9.46
N ILE A 186 -7.50 -1.15 9.26
CA ILE A 186 -8.56 -1.27 10.26
C ILE A 186 -8.06 -2.05 11.47
N GLY A 187 -7.38 -3.18 11.25
CA GLY A 187 -6.82 -4.01 12.31
C GLY A 187 -5.76 -3.26 13.13
N ALA A 188 -4.85 -2.57 12.45
CA ALA A 188 -3.87 -1.71 13.10
C ALA A 188 -4.56 -0.61 13.91
N GLY A 189 -5.51 0.13 13.33
CA GLY A 189 -6.25 1.19 14.03
C GLY A 189 -6.94 0.69 15.29
N PHE A 190 -7.60 -0.47 15.23
CA PHE A 190 -8.25 -1.09 16.39
C PHE A 190 -7.25 -1.47 17.49
N LEU A 191 -6.11 -2.05 17.13
CA LEU A 191 -5.09 -2.45 18.10
C LEU A 191 -4.33 -1.26 18.69
N LEU A 192 -4.07 -0.20 17.92
CA LEU A 192 -3.51 1.05 18.44
C LEU A 192 -4.48 1.71 19.43
N PHE A 193 -5.79 1.63 19.17
CA PHE A 193 -6.81 2.08 20.12
C PHE A 193 -6.84 1.21 21.39
N ALA A 194 -6.74 -0.11 21.26
CA ALA A 194 -6.61 -1.01 22.41
C ALA A 194 -5.35 -0.71 23.24
N ALA A 195 -4.21 -0.48 22.59
CA ALA A 195 -2.96 -0.10 23.24
C ALA A 195 -3.10 1.22 24.00
N LEU A 196 -3.79 2.22 23.43
CA LEU A 196 -4.10 3.48 24.10
C LEU A 196 -4.91 3.28 25.39
N LEU A 197 -5.94 2.45 25.34
CA LEU A 197 -6.76 2.11 26.53
C LEU A 197 -5.93 1.36 27.58
N GLN A 198 -5.07 0.44 27.13
CA GLN A 198 -4.21 -0.32 28.02
C GLN A 198 -3.20 0.58 28.74
N VAL A 199 -2.50 1.44 27.99
CA VAL A 199 -1.59 2.45 28.56
C VAL A 199 -2.31 3.33 29.58
N THR A 200 -3.53 3.77 29.25
CA THR A 200 -4.35 4.58 30.15
C THR A 200 -4.62 3.88 31.49
N ASN A 201 -5.01 2.61 31.43
CA ASN A 201 -5.28 1.82 32.63
C ASN A 201 -4.00 1.57 33.44
N THR A 202 -2.89 1.26 32.77
CA THR A 202 -1.59 1.04 33.42
C THR A 202 -1.13 2.30 34.17
N ILE A 203 -1.21 3.49 33.55
CA ILE A 203 -0.84 4.74 34.21
C ILE A 203 -1.73 5.00 35.43
N ARG A 204 -3.04 4.76 35.31
CA ARG A 204 -3.99 4.96 36.41
C ARG A 204 -3.63 4.08 37.61
N LEU A 205 -3.39 2.79 37.38
CA LEU A 205 -3.00 1.85 38.44
C LEU A 205 -1.65 2.21 39.05
N ALA A 206 -0.67 2.56 38.22
CA ALA A 206 0.67 2.92 38.68
C ALA A 206 0.67 4.23 39.51
N ALA A 207 -0.12 5.23 39.11
CA ALA A 207 -0.31 6.47 39.88
C ALA A 207 -0.99 6.21 41.23
N LEU A 208 -2.02 5.35 41.27
CA LEU A 208 -2.70 4.98 42.52
C LEU A 208 -1.78 4.25 43.50
N ALA A 209 -0.90 3.37 42.99
CA ALA A 209 0.08 2.65 43.78
C ALA A 209 1.13 3.59 44.41
N ARG A 210 1.55 4.64 43.69
CA ARG A 210 2.55 5.63 44.13
C ARG A 210 1.96 6.91 44.72
N ARG A 211 0.66 6.93 45.05
CA ARG A 211 -0.04 8.15 45.49
C ARG A 211 0.62 8.88 46.67
N ARG A 212 1.20 8.13 47.62
CA ARG A 212 1.89 8.69 48.80
C ARG A 212 3.19 9.40 48.41
N GLU A 213 3.98 8.79 47.53
CA GLU A 213 5.22 9.37 47.02
C GLU A 213 4.94 10.64 46.21
N ILE A 214 3.90 10.60 45.37
CA ILE A 214 3.45 11.75 44.58
C ILE A 214 3.01 12.90 45.48
N ALA A 215 2.28 12.62 46.57
CA ALA A 215 1.86 13.62 47.55
C ALA A 215 3.07 14.28 48.24
N ILE A 216 4.08 13.51 48.64
CA ILE A 216 5.31 14.04 49.25
C ILE A 216 6.07 14.93 48.25
N MET A 217 6.26 14.47 47.01
CA MET A 217 6.93 15.28 45.97
C MET A 217 6.21 16.61 45.71
N ARG A 218 4.87 16.61 45.75
CA ARG A 218 4.05 17.83 45.64
C ARG A 218 4.27 18.80 46.80
N LEU A 219 4.36 18.31 48.04
CA LEU A 219 4.60 19.15 49.22
C LEU A 219 5.96 19.85 49.18
N VAL A 220 6.96 19.24 48.53
CA VAL A 220 8.29 19.83 48.32
C VAL A 220 8.33 20.76 47.09
N GLY A 221 7.21 20.96 46.40
CA GLY A 221 7.11 21.87 45.25
C GLY A 221 7.61 21.27 43.93
N ALA A 222 7.69 19.94 43.81
CA ALA A 222 8.13 19.31 42.56
C ALA A 222 7.17 19.62 41.40
N SER A 223 7.76 19.90 40.22
CA SER A 223 6.98 20.18 39.02
C SER A 223 6.19 18.95 38.56
N THR A 224 5.07 19.15 37.87
CA THR A 224 4.25 18.04 37.35
C THR A 224 5.04 17.16 36.37
N LEU A 225 5.98 17.73 35.62
CA LEU A 225 6.85 16.98 34.72
C LEU A 225 7.82 16.09 35.49
N TYR A 226 8.37 16.57 36.62
CA TYR A 226 9.25 15.77 37.47
C TYR A 226 8.53 14.55 38.05
N ILE A 227 7.27 14.73 38.47
CA ILE A 227 6.40 13.65 38.96
C ILE A 227 6.04 12.67 37.83
N ALA A 228 5.84 13.16 36.61
CA ALA A 228 5.48 12.34 35.45
C ALA A 228 6.67 11.60 34.81
N LEU A 229 7.90 12.04 35.07
CA LEU A 229 9.11 11.55 34.42
C LEU A 229 9.32 10.02 34.52
N PRO A 230 9.10 9.37 35.69
CA PRO A 230 9.24 7.91 35.79
C PRO A 230 8.29 7.17 34.84
N PHE A 231 7.03 7.62 34.75
CA PHE A 231 6.03 7.02 33.87
C PHE A 231 6.34 7.24 32.38
N LEU A 232 6.84 8.43 32.04
CA LEU A 232 7.27 8.75 30.67
C LEU A 232 8.45 7.88 30.25
N LEU A 233 9.42 7.67 31.13
CA LEU A 233 10.58 6.82 30.85
C LEU A 233 10.19 5.34 30.75
N GLU A 234 9.30 4.84 31.61
CA GLU A 234 8.75 3.49 31.48
C GLU A 234 8.01 3.29 30.15
N SER A 235 7.20 4.28 29.74
CA SER A 235 6.47 4.27 28.46
C SER A 235 7.42 4.34 27.26
N LEU A 236 8.46 5.17 27.34
CA LEU A 236 9.49 5.31 26.31
C LEU A 236 10.26 4.00 26.11
N VAL A 237 10.65 3.33 27.18
CA VAL A 237 11.34 2.03 27.10
C VAL A 237 10.43 0.99 26.46
N ALA A 238 9.15 0.93 26.86
CA ALA A 238 8.19 0.03 26.24
C ALA A 238 8.00 0.33 24.73
N ALA A 239 7.98 1.62 24.36
CA ALA A 239 7.89 2.05 22.97
C ALA A 239 9.11 1.63 22.15
N ILE A 240 10.32 1.88 22.66
CA ILE A 240 11.57 1.51 21.98
C ILE A 240 11.64 0.00 21.77
N VAL A 241 11.31 -0.80 22.79
CA VAL A 241 11.32 -2.27 22.67
C VAL A 241 10.25 -2.74 21.68
N GLY A 242 9.03 -2.22 21.76
CA GLY A 242 7.96 -2.60 20.83
C GLY A 242 8.26 -2.23 19.38
N VAL A 243 8.83 -1.03 19.15
CA VAL A 243 9.30 -0.59 17.82
C VAL A 243 10.43 -1.48 17.32
N ALA A 244 11.41 -1.81 18.17
CA ALA A 244 12.54 -2.67 17.78
C ALA A 244 12.07 -4.08 17.39
N LEU A 245 11.13 -4.66 18.16
CA LEU A 245 10.53 -5.94 17.82
C LEU A 245 9.74 -5.87 16.51
N ALA A 246 8.95 -4.80 16.32
CA ALA A 246 8.16 -4.62 15.11
C ALA A 246 9.07 -4.45 13.88
N ALA A 247 10.13 -3.65 13.99
CA ALA A 247 11.15 -3.49 12.96
C ALA A 247 11.81 -4.83 12.60
N GLY A 248 12.15 -5.65 13.61
CA GLY A 248 12.70 -6.99 13.38
C GLY A 248 11.75 -7.90 12.62
N VAL A 249 10.44 -7.87 12.94
CA VAL A 249 9.43 -8.65 12.21
C VAL A 249 9.22 -8.12 10.79
N LEU A 250 9.25 -6.80 10.58
CA LEU A 250 9.16 -6.23 9.24
C LEU A 250 10.37 -6.59 8.39
N ALA A 251 11.58 -6.59 8.96
CA ALA A 251 12.79 -7.02 8.27
C ALA A 251 12.73 -8.53 7.92
N ALA A 252 12.24 -9.35 8.84
CA ALA A 252 12.02 -10.77 8.60
C ALA A 252 10.95 -11.01 7.51
N PHE A 253 9.87 -10.22 7.51
CA PHE A 253 8.83 -10.27 6.49
C PHE A 253 9.37 -9.85 5.12
N GLN A 254 10.18 -8.79 5.05
CA GLN A 254 10.83 -8.38 3.81
C GLN A 254 11.73 -9.51 3.28
N HIS A 255 12.62 -10.03 4.10
CA HIS A 255 13.62 -10.99 3.63
C HIS A 255 13.04 -12.38 3.32
N TRP A 256 12.20 -12.94 4.19
CA TRP A 256 11.65 -14.28 4.00
C TRP A 256 10.30 -14.29 3.28
N GLY A 257 9.49 -13.26 3.49
CA GLY A 257 8.19 -13.15 2.85
C GLY A 257 8.31 -12.64 1.42
N VAL A 258 9.03 -11.54 1.19
CA VAL A 258 9.12 -10.91 -0.14
C VAL A 258 10.26 -11.52 -0.96
N ASP A 259 11.51 -11.36 -0.51
CA ASP A 259 12.69 -11.71 -1.32
C ASP A 259 12.74 -13.22 -1.63
N GLN A 260 12.56 -14.09 -0.63
CA GLN A 260 12.71 -15.55 -0.83
C GLN A 260 11.45 -16.28 -1.32
N ALA A 261 10.25 -15.86 -0.91
CA ALA A 261 9.04 -16.61 -1.25
C ALA A 261 8.39 -16.14 -2.56
N LEU A 262 8.40 -14.82 -2.81
CA LEU A 262 7.63 -14.18 -3.88
C LEU A 262 8.51 -13.75 -5.05
N SER A 263 9.65 -13.10 -4.79
CA SER A 263 10.50 -12.54 -5.85
C SER A 263 11.12 -13.62 -6.77
N ASP A 264 11.45 -14.81 -6.24
CA ASP A 264 12.04 -15.90 -7.04
C ASP A 264 11.08 -16.49 -8.08
N HIS A 265 9.77 -16.39 -7.85
CA HIS A 265 8.75 -16.98 -8.73
C HIS A 265 8.15 -15.96 -9.71
N VAL A 266 8.33 -14.67 -9.46
CA VAL A 266 7.63 -13.59 -10.16
C VAL A 266 8.60 -12.43 -10.38
N SER A 267 9.55 -12.62 -11.30
CA SER A 267 10.61 -11.65 -11.63
C SER A 267 10.14 -10.45 -12.46
N PHE A 268 8.90 -10.46 -12.95
CA PHE A 268 8.36 -9.39 -13.80
C PHE A 268 7.79 -8.20 -13.00
N LEU A 269 7.62 -8.32 -11.69
CA LEU A 269 7.16 -7.24 -10.82
C LEU A 269 8.33 -6.58 -10.10
N PRO A 270 8.41 -5.23 -10.06
CA PRO A 270 9.29 -4.57 -9.13
C PRO A 270 8.71 -4.72 -7.72
N TRP A 271 9.35 -5.59 -6.95
CA TRP A 271 9.03 -5.81 -5.54
C TRP A 271 9.51 -4.63 -4.70
N VAL A 272 8.79 -4.36 -3.60
CA VAL A 272 9.20 -3.47 -2.51
C VAL A 272 10.62 -3.78 -2.10
N ASP A 273 11.43 -2.73 -1.98
CA ASP A 273 12.84 -2.84 -1.65
C ASP A 273 13.11 -2.49 -0.17
N TRP A 274 14.40 -2.55 0.20
CA TRP A 274 14.85 -2.12 1.52
C TRP A 274 14.67 -0.61 1.76
N GLY A 275 14.56 0.20 0.71
CA GLY A 275 14.22 1.62 0.79
C GLY A 275 12.78 1.83 1.29
N ASP A 276 11.81 1.09 0.75
CA ASP A 276 10.43 1.11 1.20
C ASP A 276 10.28 0.58 2.64
N TYR A 277 11.09 -0.40 3.04
CA TYR A 277 11.23 -0.79 4.46
C TYR A 277 11.68 0.39 5.34
N THR A 278 12.70 1.15 4.92
CA THR A 278 13.11 2.34 5.68
C THR A 278 12.03 3.42 5.71
N HIS A 279 11.24 3.56 4.65
CA HIS A 279 10.09 4.46 4.63
C HIS A 279 8.99 3.99 5.59
N ALA A 280 8.71 2.69 5.71
CA ALA A 280 7.77 2.17 6.69
C ALA A 280 8.23 2.39 8.14
N LEU A 281 9.54 2.43 8.38
CA LEU A 281 10.11 2.74 9.69
C LEU A 281 10.10 4.23 10.03
N PHE A 282 10.60 5.07 9.13
CA PHE A 282 10.96 6.47 9.40
C PHE A 282 10.15 7.50 8.58
N GLY A 283 9.25 7.05 7.72
CA GLY A 283 8.44 7.91 6.86
C GLY A 283 7.67 8.96 7.65
N LEU A 284 7.49 10.14 7.06
CA LEU A 284 6.70 11.21 7.68
C LEU A 284 5.22 11.11 7.28
N PHE A 285 4.96 10.77 6.02
CA PHE A 285 3.62 10.60 5.46
C PHE A 285 3.54 9.36 4.55
N PRO A 286 2.87 8.27 4.97
CA PRO A 286 2.33 8.03 6.31
C PRO A 286 3.44 7.99 7.40
N PRO A 287 3.12 8.32 8.67
CA PRO A 287 4.09 8.28 9.75
C PRO A 287 4.57 6.84 9.99
N GLY A 288 5.88 6.65 9.97
CA GLY A 288 6.51 5.36 10.19
C GLY A 288 6.41 4.89 11.64
N ILE A 289 6.64 3.60 11.85
CA ILE A 289 6.43 2.98 13.17
C ILE A 289 7.35 3.54 14.26
N VAL A 290 8.51 4.09 13.90
CA VAL A 290 9.45 4.75 14.83
C VAL A 290 8.88 6.03 15.40
N LEU A 291 8.04 6.75 14.64
CA LEU A 291 7.34 7.94 15.12
C LEU A 291 6.02 7.57 15.83
N LEU A 292 5.27 6.62 15.25
CA LEU A 292 3.98 6.19 15.80
C LEU A 292 4.09 5.57 17.20
N GLY A 293 5.08 4.69 17.44
CA GLY A 293 5.23 4.00 18.72
C GLY A 293 5.39 4.95 19.92
N PRO A 294 6.38 5.86 19.91
CA PRO A 294 6.54 6.87 20.95
C PRO A 294 5.35 7.84 21.02
N ALA A 295 4.77 8.25 19.89
CA ALA A 295 3.61 9.15 19.91
C ALA A 295 2.42 8.52 20.65
N LEU A 296 2.12 7.25 20.37
CA LEU A 296 0.98 6.53 20.96
C LEU A 296 1.15 6.19 22.44
N THR A 297 2.38 6.20 22.95
CA THR A 297 2.66 5.89 24.35
C THR A 297 2.92 7.15 25.16
N LEU A 298 3.73 8.09 24.66
CA LEU A 298 4.13 9.28 25.39
C LEU A 298 3.03 10.35 25.45
N ILE A 299 2.28 10.57 24.37
CA ILE A 299 1.21 11.58 24.35
C ILE A 299 0.14 11.25 25.41
N PRO A 300 -0.42 10.02 25.45
CA PRO A 300 -1.39 9.66 26.49
C PRO A 300 -0.77 9.69 27.89
N THR A 301 0.47 9.21 28.06
CA THR A 301 1.16 9.28 29.35
C THR A 301 1.29 10.70 29.84
N LEU A 302 1.69 11.65 28.99
CA LEU A 302 1.85 13.05 29.36
C LEU A 302 0.50 13.72 29.69
N LEU A 303 -0.55 13.45 28.92
CA LEU A 303 -1.89 14.01 29.15
C LEU A 303 -2.52 13.47 30.44
N LEU A 304 -2.41 12.16 30.67
CA LEU A 304 -3.04 11.48 31.80
C LEU A 304 -2.30 11.71 33.10
N THR A 305 -0.97 11.68 33.10
CA THR A 305 -0.19 12.03 34.30
C THR A 305 -0.49 13.45 34.74
N ARG A 306 -0.59 14.43 33.82
CA ARG A 306 -1.04 15.79 34.15
C ARG A 306 -2.43 15.83 34.79
N LYS A 307 -3.36 14.98 34.34
CA LYS A 307 -4.72 14.88 34.89
C LYS A 307 -4.72 14.28 36.30
N TYR A 308 -4.01 13.18 36.52
CA TYR A 308 -4.00 12.46 37.81
C TYR A 308 -3.12 13.11 38.87
N VAL A 309 -2.13 13.91 38.48
CA VAL A 309 -1.24 14.62 39.40
C VAL A 309 -1.82 15.98 39.82
N LYS A 310 -2.88 16.48 39.18
CA LYS A 310 -3.56 17.75 39.54
C LYS A 310 -4.54 17.63 40.72
N VAL A 311 -4.81 16.42 41.21
CA VAL A 311 -5.67 16.15 42.38
C VAL A 311 -4.84 16.08 43.64
#